data_AF-A0ABD0PSH3-F1
#
_entry.id   AF-A0ABD0PSH3-F1
#
_cell.length_a   1.000
_cell.length_b   1.000
_cell.length_c   1.000
_cell.angle_alpha   90.00
_cell.angle_beta   90.00
_cell.angle_gamma   90.00
#
_symmetry.space_group_name_H-M   'P 1'
#
loop_
_entity.id
_entity.type
_entity.pdbx_description
1 polymer ?
#
loop_
_entity_poly.entity_id
_entity_poly.type
_entity_poly.pdbx_seq_one_letter_code
_entity_poly.pdbx_strand_id
1 'polypeptide(L)' 'VYAIFGFYDKKSMNTLTSFCGALHTSFVTPSYPIDSDVQFVIQMRPPLLSHYKWDKFVYLYDTDRG' A
#
# COMPACT_ATOMS: atom_id res chain seq x y z
N VAL A 1 20.73 7.87 -4.55
CA VAL A 1 19.38 8.42 -4.89
C VAL A 1 18.75 8.92 -3.60
N TYR A 2 18.02 10.03 -3.59
CA TYR A 2 17.45 10.60 -2.36
C TYR A 2 16.09 9.99 -1.96
N ALA A 3 15.28 9.59 -2.95
CA ALA A 3 14.03 8.85 -2.76
C ALA A 3 13.79 7.96 -3.98
N ILE A 4 12.99 6.91 -3.81
CA ILE A 4 12.64 5.96 -4.87
C ILE A 4 11.14 6.05 -5.12
N PHE A 5 10.74 6.27 -6.37
CA PHE A 5 9.34 6.23 -6.79
C PHE A 5 9.08 4.93 -7.57
N GLY A 6 8.05 4.18 -7.20
CA GLY A 6 7.77 2.91 -7.86
C GLY A 6 6.44 2.30 -7.46
N PHE A 7 6.10 1.23 -8.18
CA PHE A 7 4.95 0.38 -7.90
C PHE A 7 5.42 -0.90 -7.23
N TYR A 8 4.59 -1.44 -6.35
CA TYR A 8 4.74 -2.81 -5.87
C TYR A 8 3.44 -3.59 -6.06
N ASP A 9 3.63 -4.89 -6.21
CA ASP A 9 2.61 -5.91 -6.09
C ASP A 9 2.71 -6.60 -4.70
N LYS A 10 1.66 -7.29 -4.28
CA LYS A 10 1.55 -7.96 -2.95
C LYS A 10 2.78 -8.80 -2.61
N LYS A 11 3.28 -9.55 -3.59
CA LYS A 11 4.46 -10.43 -3.42
C LYS A 11 5.76 -9.67 -3.17
N SER A 12 5.89 -8.48 -3.76
CA SER A 12 7.08 -7.62 -3.66
C SER A 12 7.05 -6.63 -2.50
N MET A 13 5.88 -6.45 -1.86
CA MET A 13 5.66 -5.48 -0.79
C MET A 13 6.61 -5.70 0.38
N ASN A 14 6.72 -6.92 0.89
CA ASN A 14 7.53 -7.23 2.07
C ASN A 14 9.03 -6.97 1.87
N THR A 15 9.53 -7.21 0.65
CA THR A 15 10.93 -6.96 0.32
C THR A 15 11.22 -5.47 0.28
N LEU A 16 10.33 -4.67 -0.32
CA LEU A 16 10.51 -3.23 -0.43
C LEU A 16 10.38 -2.52 0.91
N THR A 17 9.38 -2.88 1.73
CA THR A 17 9.23 -2.30 3.07
C THR A 17 10.43 -2.61 3.96
N SER A 18 10.93 -3.85 3.94
CA SER A 18 12.12 -4.26 4.69
C SER A 18 13.37 -3.50 4.24
N PHE A 19 13.57 -3.32 2.93
CA PHE A 19 14.71 -2.60 2.39
C PHE A 19 14.67 -1.10 2.73
N CYS A 20 13.50 -0.46 2.61
CA CYS A 20 13.33 0.96 2.92
C CYS A 20 13.52 1.25 4.42
N GLY A 21 13.08 0.33 5.29
CA GLY A 21 13.34 0.40 6.72
C GLY A 21 14.81 0.22 7.06
N ALA A 22 15.52 -0.72 6.43
CA ALA A 22 16.92 -1.00 6.73
C ALA A 22 17.89 0.09 6.25
N LEU A 23 17.61 0.71 5.10
CA LEU A 23 18.50 1.70 4.48
C LEU A 23 18.07 3.15 4.72
N HIS A 24 16.98 3.38 5.44
CA HIS A 24 16.38 4.70 5.65
C HIS A 24 16.16 5.48 4.34
N THR A 25 15.83 4.76 3.26
CA THR A 25 15.54 5.35 1.96
C THR A 25 14.05 5.55 1.80
N SER A 26 13.61 6.79 1.53
CA SER A 26 12.20 7.09 1.32
C SER A 26 11.67 6.45 0.02
N PHE A 27 10.57 5.73 0.12
CA PHE A 27 9.88 5.10 -1.01
C PHE A 27 8.48 5.67 -1.19
N VAL A 28 8.16 6.15 -2.39
CA VAL A 28 6.89 6.81 -2.72
C VAL A 28 6.13 5.92 -3.69
N THR A 29 4.88 5.59 -3.36
CA THR A 29 4.09 4.62 -4.13
C THR A 29 2.60 4.99 -4.24
N PRO A 30 2.01 4.85 -5.44
CA PRO A 30 0.56 4.93 -5.66
C PRO A 30 -0.16 3.57 -5.53
N SER A 31 0.53 2.52 -5.08
CA SER A 31 -0.05 1.18 -4.84
C SER A 31 -1.07 1.16 -3.69
N TYR A 32 -1.67 0.00 -3.44
CA TYR A 32 -2.65 -0.22 -2.36
C TYR A 32 -2.05 0.12 -0.99
N PRO A 33 -2.80 0.78 -0.10
CA PRO A 33 -2.29 1.11 1.22
C PRO A 33 -1.95 -0.15 2.01
N ILE A 34 -0.87 -0.08 2.77
CA ILE A 34 -0.40 -1.18 3.64
C ILE A 34 -1.15 -1.06 4.97
N ASP A 35 -1.66 -2.17 5.50
CA ASP A 35 -2.38 -2.19 6.79
C ASP A 35 -1.48 -1.90 8.00
N SER A 36 -0.15 -1.98 7.84
CA SER A 36 0.83 -1.69 8.88
C SER A 36 1.48 -0.31 8.69
N ASP A 37 1.77 0.34 9.81
CA ASP A 37 2.45 1.64 9.83
C ASP A 37 3.95 1.43 9.52
N VAL A 38 4.31 1.59 8.24
CA VAL A 38 5.68 1.33 7.75
C VAL A 38 6.46 2.64 7.65
N GLN A 39 7.59 2.72 8.35
CA GLN A 39 8.48 3.88 8.29
C GLN A 39 9.14 3.99 6.90
N PHE A 40 9.38 5.22 6.45
CA PHE A 40 9.99 5.56 5.14
C PHE A 40 9.17 5.22 3.88
N VAL A 41 7.87 4.90 4.01
CA VAL A 41 6.97 4.68 2.87
C VAL A 41 5.89 5.76 2.81
N ILE A 42 5.78 6.44 1.67
CA ILE A 42 4.73 7.45 1.40
C ILE A 42 3.73 6.85 0.42
N GLN A 43 2.50 6.64 0.88
CA GLN A 43 1.39 6.08 0.09
C GLN A 43 0.51 7.21 -0.45
N MET A 44 0.29 7.23 -1.77
CA MET A 44 -0.52 8.27 -2.42
C MET A 44 -2.01 7.89 -2.57
N ARG A 45 -2.38 6.62 -2.34
CA ARG A 45 -3.75 6.15 -2.55
C ARG A 45 -4.60 6.38 -1.29
N PRO A 46 -5.72 7.13 -1.39
CA PRO A 46 -6.61 7.33 -0.26
C PRO A 46 -7.41 6.05 0.07
N PRO A 47 -7.84 5.87 1.33
CA PRO A 47 -8.73 4.77 1.72
C PRO A 47 -10.09 4.91 1.04
N LEU A 48 -10.63 3.78 0.54
CA LEU A 48 -11.88 3.76 -0.20
C LEU A 48 -13.11 3.65 0.73
N LEU A 49 -14.00 4.64 0.59
CA LEU A 49 -15.47 4.62 0.76
C LEU A 49 -16.10 4.25 2.12
N SER A 50 -16.73 5.24 2.73
CA SER A 50 -17.78 5.12 3.77
C SER A 50 -19.04 5.94 3.45
N HIS A 51 -19.32 6.21 2.16
CA HIS A 51 -20.40 7.13 1.79
C HIS A 51 -21.81 6.51 1.78
N TYR A 52 -21.92 5.20 1.56
CA TYR A 52 -23.22 4.54 1.42
C TYR A 52 -23.53 3.66 2.64
N LYS A 53 -24.65 3.94 3.33
CA LYS A 53 -25.20 3.13 4.43
C LYS A 53 -25.87 1.85 3.89
N TRP A 54 -25.06 0.91 3.42
CA TRP A 54 -25.56 -0.37 2.93
C TRP A 54 -25.65 -1.38 4.08
N ASP A 55 -26.84 -1.91 4.36
CA ASP A 55 -27.06 -2.91 5.42
C ASP A 55 -26.69 -4.34 4.99
N LYS A 56 -26.65 -4.63 3.68
CA LYS A 56 -26.25 -5.93 3.13
C LYS A 56 -25.71 -5.78 1.70
N PHE A 57 -24.54 -6.35 1.43
CA PHE A 57 -23.95 -6.35 0.09
C PHE A 57 -23.10 -7.60 -0.16
N VAL A 58 -22.92 -7.93 -1.43
CA VAL A 58 -22.00 -8.99 -1.88
C VAL A 58 -20.67 -8.32 -2.23
N TYR A 59 -19.59 -8.76 -1.59
CA TYR A 59 -18.23 -8.27 -1.86
C TYR A 59 -17.47 -9.30 -2.68
N LEU A 60 -17.29 -9.01 -3.97
CA LEU A 60 -16.41 -9.79 -4.84
C LEU A 60 -15.03 -9.16 -4.78
N TYR A 61 -14.05 -9.91 -4.29
CA TYR A 61 -12.67 -9.46 -4.19
C TYR A 61 -11.75 -10.28 -5.09
N ASP A 62 -10.73 -9.61 -5.60
CA ASP A 62 -9.63 -10.22 -6.35
C ASP A 62 -8.48 -10.52 -5.39
N THR A 63 -8.03 -11.77 -5.36
CA THR A 63 -6.94 -12.22 -4.47
C THR A 63 -5.59 -11.63 -4.83
N ASP A 64 -5.41 -11.14 -6.06
CA ASP A 64 -4.14 -10.57 -6.52
C ASP A 64 -3.95 -9.11 -6.04
N ARG A 65 -5.02 -8.43 -5.61
CA ARG A 65 -5.00 -7.00 -5.25
C ARG A 65 -5.21 -6.71 -3.77
N GLY A 66 -5.46 -7.74 -2.96
CA GLY A 66 -5.67 -7.63 -1.51
C GLY A 66 -4.41 -7.82 -0.71
#